data_AF-A0A3M7NGU9-F1
#
_entry.id   AF-A0A3M7NGU9-F1
#
_cell.length_a   1.000
_cell.length_b   1.000
_cell.length_c   1.000
_cell.angle_alpha   90.00
_cell.angle_beta   90.00
_cell.angle_gamma   90.00
#
_symmetry.space_group_name_H-M   'P 1'
#
loop_
_entity.id
_entity.type
_entity.pdbx_description
1 polymer ?
#
loop_
_entity_poly.entity_id
_entity_poly.type
_entity_poly.pdbx_seq_one_letter_code
_entity_poly.pdbx_strand_id
1 'polypeptide(L)'
;MLRRIPLFVWRDTPIRSLYRMCEFLCANDSDQLMLEMQYFWSHPYADSWRLQKIPDPRDTNPERYAVLASIVETLVSAFNYRLKLGLRREGLEAEDMEEACPPWVLHVPSLPQRLVLFETDFPMPEPTTRDSFTSRNIIANAGYLCSI
;
A
#
# COMPACT_ATOMS: atom_id res chain seq x y z
N MET A 1 -9.52 -0.78 16.12
CA MET A 1 -10.76 -1.35 16.72
C MET A 1 -11.71 -1.97 15.68
N LEU A 2 -11.96 -1.32 14.53
CA LEU A 2 -12.88 -1.80 13.48
C LEU A 2 -12.53 -3.18 12.90
N ARG A 3 -11.24 -3.47 12.69
CA ARG A 3 -10.71 -4.74 12.14
C ARG A 3 -11.05 -5.99 12.97
N ARG A 4 -11.54 -5.82 14.21
CA ARG A 4 -11.99 -6.91 15.10
C ARG A 4 -13.50 -7.16 15.04
N ILE A 5 -14.25 -6.36 14.29
CA ILE A 5 -15.70 -6.49 14.15
C ILE A 5 -15.98 -7.36 12.91
N PRO A 6 -16.56 -8.57 13.04
CA PRO A 6 -16.75 -9.48 11.90
C PRO A 6 -17.57 -8.88 10.76
N LEU A 7 -18.61 -8.10 11.09
CA LEU A 7 -19.44 -7.40 10.11
C LEU A 7 -18.67 -6.32 9.32
N PHE A 8 -17.65 -5.71 9.92
CA PHE A 8 -16.77 -4.78 9.22
C PHE A 8 -15.90 -5.56 8.24
N VAL A 9 -15.19 -6.58 8.73
CA VAL A 9 -14.27 -7.42 7.92
C VAL A 9 -14.98 -8.03 6.72
N TRP A 10 -16.22 -8.51 6.92
CA TRP A 10 -17.01 -9.11 5.85
C TRP A 10 -17.45 -8.12 4.75
N ARG A 11 -17.72 -6.85 5.11
CA ARG A 11 -18.14 -5.81 4.15
C ARG A 11 -16.98 -5.04 3.54
N ASP A 12 -15.78 -5.24 4.05
CA ASP A 12 -14.64 -4.44 3.66
C ASP A 12 -14.04 -4.91 2.34
N THR A 13 -13.25 -4.04 1.73
CA THR A 13 -12.68 -4.26 0.39
C THR A 13 -11.22 -3.81 0.37
N PRO A 14 -10.36 -4.41 -0.46
CA PRO A 14 -8.96 -4.02 -0.53
C PRO A 14 -8.78 -2.54 -0.91
N ILE A 15 -9.64 -2.00 -1.77
CA ILE A 15 -9.61 -0.58 -2.15
C ILE A 15 -9.86 0.35 -0.95
N ARG A 16 -10.85 0.06 -0.09
CA ARG A 16 -11.10 0.84 1.13
C ARG A 16 -9.93 0.77 2.11
N SER A 17 -9.26 -0.39 2.18
CA SER A 17 -8.03 -0.54 2.98
C SER A 17 -6.90 0.34 2.44
N LEU A 18 -6.69 0.40 1.11
CA LEU A 18 -5.70 1.31 0.50
C LEU A 18 -5.99 2.78 0.82
N TYR A 19 -7.26 3.21 0.79
CA TYR A 19 -7.62 4.57 1.19
C TYR A 19 -7.30 4.85 2.66
N ARG A 20 -7.55 3.91 3.57
CA ARG A 20 -7.14 4.05 4.97
C ARG A 20 -5.61 4.12 5.11
N MET A 21 -4.86 3.30 4.37
CA MET A 21 -3.39 3.41 4.35
C MET A 21 -2.93 4.78 3.84
N CYS A 22 -3.57 5.31 2.80
CA CYS A 22 -3.30 6.66 2.29
C CYS A 22 -3.58 7.72 3.37
N GLU A 23 -4.70 7.62 4.08
CA GLU A 23 -5.03 8.53 5.19
C GLU A 23 -3.99 8.47 6.31
N PHE A 24 -3.59 7.27 6.76
CA PHE A 24 -2.57 7.11 7.80
C PHE A 24 -1.20 7.61 7.35
N LEU A 25 -0.85 7.42 6.07
CA LEU A 25 0.40 7.94 5.50
C LEU A 25 0.41 9.48 5.49
N CYS A 26 -0.70 10.11 5.06
CA CYS A 26 -0.86 11.57 5.10
C CYS A 26 -0.89 12.11 6.54
N ALA A 27 -1.41 11.34 7.49
CA ALA A 27 -1.40 11.70 8.91
C ALA A 27 -0.06 11.43 9.60
N ASN A 28 0.91 10.81 8.89
CA ASN A 28 2.17 10.32 9.43
C ASN A 28 1.98 9.39 10.67
N ASP A 29 0.90 8.60 10.67
CA ASP A 29 0.55 7.64 11.74
C ASP A 29 1.09 6.25 11.37
N SER A 30 2.34 5.99 11.76
CA SER A 30 3.04 4.74 11.47
C SER A 30 2.38 3.51 12.10
N ASP A 31 1.79 3.66 13.29
CA ASP A 31 1.20 2.56 14.03
C ASP A 31 -0.09 2.10 13.36
N GLN A 32 -0.96 3.03 12.97
CA GLN A 32 -2.18 2.68 12.26
C GLN A 32 -1.90 2.15 10.86
N LEU A 33 -0.87 2.68 10.18
CA LEU A 33 -0.41 2.19 8.89
C LEU A 33 0.05 0.73 8.98
N MET A 34 0.95 0.41 9.92
CA MET A 34 1.44 -0.96 10.13
C MET A 34 0.30 -1.92 10.43
N LEU A 35 -0.63 -1.54 11.30
CA LEU A 35 -1.76 -2.39 11.64
C LEU A 35 -2.74 -2.57 10.46
N GLU A 36 -2.87 -1.58 9.56
CA GLU A 36 -3.69 -1.68 8.34
C GLU A 36 -3.05 -2.64 7.33
N MET A 37 -1.73 -2.57 7.17
CA MET A 37 -1.00 -3.50 6.32
C MET A 37 -1.07 -4.93 6.82
N GLN A 38 -0.91 -5.15 8.13
CA GLN A 38 -1.05 -6.47 8.72
C GLN A 38 -2.45 -7.02 8.49
N TYR A 39 -3.48 -6.17 8.63
CA TYR A 39 -4.86 -6.52 8.32
C TYR A 39 -5.07 -6.89 6.86
N PHE A 40 -4.47 -6.15 5.92
CA PHE A 40 -4.50 -6.49 4.51
C PHE A 40 -3.84 -7.84 4.23
N TRP A 41 -2.62 -8.06 4.75
CA TRP A 41 -1.86 -9.30 4.56
C TRP A 41 -2.62 -10.53 5.06
N SER A 42 -3.14 -10.45 6.29
CA SER A 42 -3.83 -11.55 6.99
C SER A 42 -5.34 -11.59 6.77
N HIS A 43 -5.85 -10.89 5.74
CA HIS A 43 -7.29 -10.84 5.51
C HIS A 43 -7.87 -12.24 5.22
N PRO A 44 -9.00 -12.65 5.84
CA PRO A 44 -9.56 -14.00 5.67
C PRO A 44 -9.92 -14.36 4.22
N TYR A 45 -10.19 -13.35 3.39
CA TYR A 45 -10.52 -13.52 1.97
C TYR A 45 -9.32 -13.20 1.08
N ALA A 46 -8.16 -13.76 1.39
CA ALA A 46 -6.87 -13.43 0.77
C ALA A 46 -6.89 -13.48 -0.77
N ASP A 47 -7.61 -14.44 -1.37
CA ASP A 47 -7.76 -14.52 -2.83
C ASP A 47 -8.42 -13.27 -3.45
N SER A 48 -9.51 -12.78 -2.84
CA SER A 48 -10.17 -11.54 -3.28
C SER A 48 -9.40 -10.27 -2.91
N TRP A 49 -8.38 -10.40 -2.04
CA TRP A 49 -7.51 -9.32 -1.56
C TRP A 49 -6.10 -9.39 -2.17
N ARG A 50 -5.91 -10.12 -3.28
CA ARG A 50 -4.68 -10.07 -4.06
C ARG A 50 -4.50 -8.69 -4.68
N LEU A 51 -3.27 -8.17 -4.65
CA LEU A 51 -2.96 -6.81 -5.12
C LEU A 51 -3.28 -6.66 -6.61
N GLN A 52 -3.01 -7.69 -7.41
CA GLN A 52 -3.31 -7.72 -8.85
C GLN A 52 -4.82 -7.68 -9.19
N LYS A 53 -5.69 -8.08 -8.24
CA LYS A 53 -7.15 -8.13 -8.44
C LYS A 53 -7.84 -6.83 -8.01
N ILE A 54 -7.10 -5.85 -7.49
CA ILE A 54 -7.68 -4.58 -7.05
C ILE A 54 -8.20 -3.80 -8.27
N PRO A 55 -9.51 -3.49 -8.33
CA PRO A 55 -10.07 -2.72 -9.42
C PRO A 55 -9.52 -1.29 -9.42
N ASP A 56 -9.45 -0.69 -10.60
CA ASP A 56 -9.05 0.71 -10.76
C ASP A 56 -10.01 1.64 -9.97
N PRO A 57 -9.52 2.43 -8.99
CA PRO A 57 -10.34 3.38 -8.25
C PRO A 57 -10.87 4.53 -9.11
N ARG A 58 -10.21 4.83 -10.24
CA ARG A 58 -10.47 6.00 -11.10
C ARG A 58 -10.57 7.29 -10.29
N ASP A 59 -9.62 7.47 -9.38
CA ASP A 59 -9.64 8.58 -8.45
C ASP A 59 -9.50 9.92 -9.22
N THR A 60 -10.41 10.84 -8.95
CA THR A 60 -10.44 12.15 -9.60
C THR A 60 -9.31 13.07 -9.12
N ASN A 61 -8.75 12.81 -7.94
CA ASN A 61 -7.61 13.57 -7.42
C ASN A 61 -6.29 12.90 -7.87
N PRO A 62 -5.49 13.55 -8.73
CA PRO A 62 -4.26 12.95 -9.27
C PRO A 62 -3.20 12.69 -8.18
N GLU A 63 -3.10 13.54 -7.16
CA GLU A 63 -2.16 13.36 -6.05
C GLU A 63 -2.51 12.11 -5.26
N ARG A 64 -3.77 11.98 -4.85
CA ARG A 64 -4.24 10.80 -4.13
C ARG A 64 -4.11 9.55 -4.99
N TYR A 65 -4.38 9.65 -6.28
CA TYR A 65 -4.23 8.51 -7.19
C TYR A 65 -2.77 8.03 -7.28
N ALA A 66 -1.83 8.98 -7.37
CA ALA A 66 -0.40 8.69 -7.37
C ALA A 66 0.05 8.06 -6.04
N VAL A 67 -0.45 8.54 -4.89
CA VAL A 67 -0.17 7.94 -3.58
C VAL A 67 -0.68 6.50 -3.50
N LEU A 68 -1.93 6.25 -3.93
CA LEU A 68 -2.49 4.89 -3.97
C LEU A 68 -1.65 3.95 -4.84
N ALA A 69 -1.22 4.42 -6.02
CA ALA A 69 -0.36 3.64 -6.90
C ALA A 69 0.99 3.31 -6.25
N SER A 70 1.63 4.28 -5.61
CA SER A 70 2.89 4.07 -4.88
C SER A 70 2.73 3.10 -3.71
N ILE A 71 1.64 3.20 -2.93
CA ILE A 71 1.33 2.25 -1.85
C ILE A 71 1.24 0.83 -2.41
N VAL A 72 0.50 0.62 -3.50
CA VAL A 72 0.33 -0.71 -4.09
C VAL A 72 1.66 -1.30 -4.55
N GLU A 73 2.51 -0.53 -5.24
CA GLU A 73 3.84 -1.00 -5.65
C GLU A 73 4.73 -1.38 -4.47
N THR A 74 4.68 -0.61 -3.39
CA THR A 74 5.44 -0.91 -2.18
C THR A 74 4.91 -2.18 -1.50
N LEU A 75 3.58 -2.34 -1.43
CA LEU A 75 2.97 -3.56 -0.89
C LEU A 75 3.36 -4.79 -1.71
N VAL A 76 3.37 -4.71 -3.05
CA VAL A 76 3.83 -5.81 -3.91
C VAL A 76 5.26 -6.21 -3.55
N SER A 77 6.15 -5.22 -3.43
CA SER A 77 7.55 -5.46 -3.07
C SER A 77 7.70 -6.09 -1.68
N ALA A 78 6.98 -5.55 -0.69
CA ALA A 78 6.99 -6.05 0.69
C ALA A 78 6.42 -7.47 0.79
N PHE A 79 5.29 -7.73 0.12
CA PHE A 79 4.61 -9.03 0.17
C PHE A 79 5.45 -10.11 -0.51
N ASN A 80 6.03 -9.80 -1.68
CA ASN A 80 6.95 -10.71 -2.35
C ASN A 80 8.23 -10.96 -1.54
N TYR A 81 8.72 -9.96 -0.79
CA TYR A 81 9.82 -10.18 0.14
C TYR A 81 9.44 -11.15 1.27
N ARG A 82 8.27 -11.00 1.89
CA ARG A 82 7.75 -11.95 2.90
C ARG A 82 7.60 -13.36 2.33
N LEU A 83 7.11 -13.50 1.11
CA LEU A 83 6.99 -14.80 0.43
C LEU A 83 8.35 -15.47 0.22
N LYS A 84 9.39 -14.69 -0.13
CA LYS A 84 10.78 -15.19 -0.24
C LYS A 84 11.34 -15.67 1.10
N LEU A 85 10.88 -15.08 2.22
CA LEU A 85 11.20 -15.55 3.58
C LEU A 85 10.38 -16.78 4.01
N GLY A 86 9.49 -17.28 3.14
CA GLY A 86 8.63 -18.45 3.42
C GLY A 86 7.36 -18.11 4.20
N LEU A 87 7.08 -16.83 4.47
CA LEU A 87 5.84 -16.41 5.12
C LEU A 87 4.69 -16.49 4.10
N ARG A 88 3.65 -17.24 4.41
CA ARG A 88 2.47 -17.42 3.54
C ARG A 88 1.32 -16.51 3.97
N ARG A 89 0.43 -16.19 3.03
CA ARG A 89 -0.89 -15.64 3.33
C ARG A 89 -1.83 -16.81 3.56
N GLU A 90 -2.53 -16.80 4.69
CA GLU A 90 -3.51 -17.83 4.99
C GLU A 90 -4.64 -17.83 3.94
N GLY A 91 -5.03 -19.00 3.46
CA GLY A 91 -6.09 -19.15 2.46
C GLY A 91 -5.67 -18.99 0.99
N LEU A 92 -4.37 -18.85 0.69
CA LEU A 92 -3.84 -18.96 -0.68
C LEU A 92 -3.10 -20.30 -0.88
N GLU A 93 -3.34 -20.96 -2.01
CA GLU A 93 -2.60 -22.15 -2.41
C GLU A 93 -1.18 -21.80 -2.92
N ALA A 94 -0.27 -22.76 -2.85
CA ALA A 94 1.16 -22.54 -3.06
C ALA A 94 1.55 -22.09 -4.49
N GLU A 95 0.68 -22.33 -5.47
CA GLU A 95 0.95 -22.05 -6.89
C GLU A 95 0.61 -20.60 -7.29
N ASP A 96 -0.06 -19.85 -6.40
CA ASP A 96 -0.68 -18.55 -6.70
C ASP A 96 -0.09 -17.37 -5.93
N MET A 97 1.14 -17.52 -5.44
CA MET A 97 1.61 -16.70 -4.33
C MET A 97 2.19 -15.36 -4.71
N GLU A 98 2.85 -15.23 -5.87
CA GLU A 98 3.47 -13.95 -6.22
C GLU A 98 2.41 -12.86 -6.39
N GLU A 99 2.64 -11.74 -5.72
CA GLU A 99 1.84 -10.55 -5.89
C GLU A 99 2.38 -9.77 -7.08
N ALA A 100 1.46 -9.20 -7.86
CA ALA A 100 1.78 -8.32 -8.97
C ALA A 100 0.97 -7.03 -8.84
N CYS A 101 1.47 -5.96 -9.46
CA CYS A 101 0.72 -4.72 -9.53
C CYS A 101 -0.52 -4.91 -10.42
N PRO A 102 -1.69 -4.37 -10.03
CA PRO A 102 -2.83 -4.32 -10.91
C PRO A 102 -2.53 -3.39 -12.10
N PRO A 103 -3.14 -3.62 -13.29
CA PRO A 103 -2.77 -2.89 -14.51
C PRO A 103 -2.86 -1.36 -14.41
N TRP A 104 -3.81 -0.85 -13.62
CA TRP A 104 -4.03 0.59 -13.47
C TRP A 104 -2.85 1.33 -12.84
N VAL A 105 -2.09 0.67 -11.96
CA VAL A 105 -0.93 1.26 -11.26
C VAL A 105 0.16 1.69 -12.25
N LEU A 106 0.34 0.91 -13.31
CA LEU A 106 1.33 1.16 -14.37
C LEU A 106 0.97 2.38 -15.23
N HIS A 107 -0.31 2.76 -15.24
CA HIS A 107 -0.80 3.90 -16.02
C HIS A 107 -0.85 5.20 -15.22
N VAL A 108 -0.59 5.16 -13.91
CA VAL A 108 -0.60 6.36 -13.07
C VAL A 108 0.71 7.15 -13.27
N PRO A 109 0.66 8.37 -13.82
CA PRO A 109 1.85 9.15 -14.11
C PRO A 109 2.48 9.70 -12.83
N SER A 110 3.75 10.11 -12.96
CA SER A 110 4.44 10.90 -11.94
C SER A 110 3.81 12.29 -11.84
N LEU A 111 3.77 12.86 -10.63
CA LEU A 111 3.17 14.18 -10.41
C LEU A 111 4.05 15.29 -11.02
N PRO A 112 3.47 16.37 -11.57
CA PRO A 112 4.23 17.47 -12.15
C PRO A 112 5.01 18.28 -11.11
N GLN A 113 4.52 18.28 -9.87
CA GLN A 113 5.13 18.95 -8.73
C GLN A 113 5.41 17.92 -7.63
N ARG A 114 6.44 18.19 -6.84
CA ARG A 114 6.81 17.34 -5.72
C ARG A 114 5.76 17.45 -4.62
N LEU A 115 5.12 16.32 -4.30
CA LEU A 115 4.15 16.21 -3.21
C LEU A 115 4.86 15.77 -1.93
N VAL A 116 4.70 16.51 -0.84
CA VAL A 116 5.28 16.18 0.47
C VAL A 116 4.12 15.87 1.43
N LEU A 117 4.04 14.64 1.93
CA LEU A 117 2.90 14.16 2.72
C LEU A 117 3.03 14.42 4.23
N PHE A 118 4.18 14.88 4.71
CA PHE A 118 4.40 15.15 6.12
C PHE A 118 5.32 16.35 6.30
N GLU A 119 5.09 17.13 7.35
CA GLU A 119 6.00 18.19 7.76
C GLU A 119 7.23 17.56 8.44
N THR A 120 8.43 17.99 8.03
CA THR A 120 9.68 17.63 8.69
C THR A 120 10.49 18.89 8.91
N ASP A 121 10.90 19.12 10.15
CA ASP A 121 11.82 20.21 10.52
C ASP A 121 13.25 19.95 10.00
N PHE A 122 13.52 18.73 9.55
CA PHE A 122 14.82 18.32 9.03
C PHE A 122 14.83 18.29 7.50
N PRO A 123 15.93 18.74 6.87
CA PRO A 123 16.15 18.54 5.44
C PRO A 123 16.09 17.05 5.14
N MET A 124 15.16 16.64 4.27
CA MET A 124 15.08 15.25 3.86
C MET A 124 16.39 14.86 3.18
N PRO A 125 17.00 13.72 3.56
CA PRO A 125 18.13 13.19 2.81
C PRO A 125 17.69 12.99 1.36
N GLU A 126 18.57 13.28 0.41
CA GLU A 126 18.30 12.94 -0.99
C GLU A 126 17.95 11.45 -1.06
N PRO A 127 16.92 11.08 -1.83
CA PRO A 127 16.48 9.69 -1.90
C PRO A 127 17.66 8.83 -2.37
N THR A 128 18.22 8.06 -1.45
CA THR A 128 19.38 7.20 -1.70
C THR A 128 19.02 5.99 -2.57
N THR A 129 17.73 5.68 -2.68
CA THR A 129 17.17 4.60 -3.49
C THR A 129 15.91 5.08 -4.20
N ARG A 130 15.72 4.72 -5.48
CA ARG A 130 14.45 4.97 -6.19
C ARG A 130 13.38 4.01 -5.64
N ASP A 131 12.61 4.48 -4.68
CA ASP A 131 11.37 3.81 -4.27
C ASP A 131 10.17 4.23 -5.15
N SER A 132 9.04 3.55 -4.97
CA SER A 132 7.79 3.78 -5.71
C SER A 132 7.18 5.16 -5.48
N PHE A 133 7.53 5.83 -4.39
CA PHE A 133 7.07 7.17 -4.05
C PHE A 133 7.92 8.23 -4.77
N THR A 134 9.24 8.11 -4.69
CA THR A 134 10.20 9.00 -5.35
C THR A 134 10.03 8.96 -6.86
N SER A 135 9.74 7.80 -7.46
CA SER A 135 9.46 7.69 -8.90
C SER A 135 8.23 8.51 -9.35
N ARG A 136 7.27 8.73 -8.43
CA ARG A 136 6.06 9.54 -8.66
C ARG A 136 6.15 10.98 -8.16
N ASN A 137 7.35 11.45 -7.81
CA ASN A 137 7.59 12.77 -7.21
C ASN A 137 6.89 12.96 -5.85
N ILE A 138 6.76 11.89 -5.06
CA ILE A 138 6.13 11.91 -3.73
C ILE A 138 7.21 11.70 -2.66
N ILE A 139 7.16 12.51 -1.61
CA ILE A 139 7.92 12.32 -0.36
C ILE A 139 6.93 11.88 0.71
N ALA A 140 7.13 10.67 1.23
CA ALA A 140 6.29 10.06 2.25
C ALA A 140 7.15 9.27 3.24
N ASN A 141 6.69 9.15 4.49
CA ASN A 141 7.31 8.26 5.48
C ASN A 141 6.87 6.81 5.24
N ALA A 142 7.31 6.26 4.10
CA ALA A 142 6.90 4.94 3.62
C ALA A 142 7.76 3.79 4.16
N GLY A 143 8.78 4.07 5.00
CA GLY A 143 9.69 3.04 5.52
C GLY A 143 8.97 1.92 6.28
N TYR A 144 7.85 2.25 6.95
CA TYR A 144 7.00 1.29 7.65
C TYR A 144 6.26 0.32 6.72
N LEU A 145 6.12 0.67 5.43
CA LEU A 145 5.52 -0.23 4.46
C LEU A 145 6.42 -1.45 4.15
N CYS A 146 7.72 -1.35 4.45
CA CYS A 146 8.70 -2.39 4.18
C CYS A 146 9.13 -3.16 5.44
N SER A 147 8.72 -2.72 6.64
CA SER A 147 9.23 -3.24 7.91
C SER A 147 8.44 -4.42 8.51
N ILE A 148 7.54 -5.01 7.74
CA ILE A 148 6.61 -6.05 8.23
C ILE A 148 7.14 -7.46 8.06
#